data_AF-F2UW75-F1
#
_entry.id   AF-F2UW75-F1
#
_cell.length_a   1.000
_cell.length_b   1.000
_cell.length_c   1.000
_cell.angle_alpha   90.00
_cell.angle_beta   90.00
_cell.angle_gamma   90.00
#
_symmetry.space_group_name_H-M   'P 1'
#
loop_
_entity.id
_entity.type
_entity.pdbx_description
1 polymer ?
#
loop_
_entity_poly.entity_id
_entity_poly.type
_entity_poly.pdbx_seq_one_letter_code
_entity_poly.pdbx_strand_id
1 'polypeptide(L)'
;MTHDSNLTISSRPAFLSVLAALNASVISFFVLWSNADAEAVNRAEEHGFDPNQLLPHATPFWFAAHASLLSLLALDVLAFLAWRRSRSQPE
;
A
#
# COMPACT_ATOMS: atom_id res chain seq x y z
N MET A 1 -24.79 31.44 7.62
CA MET A 1 -23.65 30.55 7.91
C MET A 1 -24.08 29.12 7.59
N THR A 2 -23.92 28.69 6.34
CA THR A 2 -24.42 27.39 5.83
C THR A 2 -23.50 26.82 4.73
N HIS A 3 -22.19 27.11 4.78
CA HIS A 3 -21.24 26.72 3.72
C HIS A 3 -20.21 25.66 4.12
N ASP A 4 -20.08 25.30 5.41
CA ASP A 4 -18.96 24.45 5.86
C ASP A 4 -19.30 22.95 5.95
N SER A 5 -20.58 22.58 5.92
CA SER A 5 -21.05 21.19 6.04
C SER A 5 -20.92 20.36 4.75
N ASN A 6 -20.93 21.00 3.58
CA ASN A 6 -20.77 20.28 2.31
C ASN A 6 -19.32 19.83 2.04
N LEU A 7 -18.32 20.59 2.50
CA LEU A 7 -16.90 20.23 2.36
C LEU A 7 -16.50 19.01 3.22
N THR A 8 -17.12 18.86 4.39
CA THR A 8 -16.84 17.75 5.33
C THR A 8 -17.54 16.44 4.93
N ILE A 9 -18.73 16.51 4.31
CA ILE A 9 -19.44 15.31 3.82
C ILE A 9 -18.85 14.81 2.50
N SER A 10 -18.45 15.72 1.59
CA SER A 10 -17.81 15.37 0.30
C SER A 10 -16.40 14.78 0.47
N SER A 11 -15.65 15.21 1.49
CA SER A 11 -14.27 14.75 1.72
C SER A 11 -14.16 13.32 2.28
N ARG A 12 -15.13 12.84 3.06
CA ARG A 12 -15.10 11.48 3.64
C ARG A 12 -15.10 10.35 2.58
N PRO A 13 -16.02 10.31 1.61
CA PRO A 13 -15.99 9.29 0.56
C PRO A 13 -14.77 9.45 -0.35
N ALA A 14 -14.34 10.68 -0.65
CA ALA A 14 -13.12 10.95 -1.41
C ALA A 14 -11.88 10.39 -0.69
N PHE A 15 -11.76 10.62 0.62
CA PHE A 15 -10.69 10.08 1.45
C PHE A 15 -10.66 8.54 1.42
N LEU A 16 -11.81 7.89 1.62
CA LEU A 16 -11.90 6.42 1.56
C LEU A 16 -11.56 5.88 0.16
N SER A 17 -11.97 6.58 -0.89
CA SER A 17 -11.62 6.20 -2.27
C SER A 17 -10.12 6.29 -2.53
N VAL A 18 -9.46 7.35 -2.03
CA VAL A 18 -7.99 7.49 -2.13
C VAL A 18 -7.29 6.41 -1.31
N LEU A 19 -7.78 6.11 -0.11
CA LEU A 19 -7.22 5.05 0.74
C LEU A 19 -7.34 3.66 0.07
N ALA A 20 -8.48 3.38 -0.57
CA ALA A 20 -8.71 2.15 -1.32
C ALA A 20 -7.79 2.06 -2.55
N ALA A 21 -7.65 3.14 -3.32
CA ALA A 21 -6.75 3.20 -4.47
C ALA A 21 -5.28 3.02 -4.05
N LEU A 22 -4.88 3.62 -2.92
CA LEU A 22 -3.56 3.44 -2.34
C LEU A 22 -3.32 2.00 -1.92
N ASN A 23 -4.28 1.38 -1.22
CA ASN A 23 -4.26 -0.04 -0.85
C ASN A 23 -4.04 -0.93 -2.08
N ALA A 24 -4.87 -0.77 -3.11
CA ALA A 24 -4.76 -1.53 -4.35
C ALA A 24 -3.39 -1.34 -5.02
N SER A 25 -2.87 -0.11 -5.01
CA SER A 25 -1.57 0.22 -5.64
C SER A 25 -0.40 -0.45 -4.93
N VAL A 26 -0.35 -0.38 -3.59
CA VAL A 26 0.74 -0.97 -2.79
C VAL A 26 0.68 -2.50 -2.84
N ILE A 27 -0.51 -3.10 -2.77
CA ILE A 27 -0.68 -4.55 -2.91
C ILE A 27 -0.24 -4.99 -4.30
N SER A 28 -0.65 -4.27 -5.35
CA SER A 28 -0.23 -4.57 -6.73
C SER A 28 1.28 -4.48 -6.90
N PHE A 29 1.90 -3.45 -6.32
CA PHE A 29 3.36 -3.32 -6.31
C PHE A 29 4.04 -4.50 -5.62
N PHE A 30 3.55 -4.92 -4.45
CA PHE A 30 4.09 -6.08 -3.73
C PHE A 30 3.98 -7.38 -4.55
N VAL A 31 2.82 -7.62 -5.17
CA VAL A 31 2.60 -8.81 -6.02
C VAL A 31 3.53 -8.81 -7.23
N LEU A 32 3.66 -7.67 -7.92
CA LEU A 32 4.57 -7.54 -9.06
C LEU A 32 6.02 -7.78 -8.66
N TRP A 33 6.46 -7.20 -7.54
CA TRP A 33 7.79 -7.44 -7.00
C TRP A 33 8.00 -8.92 -6.65
N SER A 34 7.06 -9.55 -5.94
CA SER A 34 7.16 -10.96 -5.54
C SER A 34 7.23 -11.90 -6.75
N ASN A 35 6.49 -11.61 -7.81
CA ASN A 35 6.55 -12.39 -9.05
C ASN A 35 7.90 -12.20 -9.77
N ALA A 36 8.42 -10.97 -9.80
CA ALA A 36 9.72 -10.69 -10.42
C ALA A 36 10.86 -11.36 -9.66
N ASP A 37 10.80 -11.36 -8.32
CA ASP A 37 11.77 -12.03 -7.44
C ASP A 37 11.74 -13.56 -7.64
N ALA A 38 10.55 -14.17 -7.62
CA ALA A 38 10.38 -15.60 -7.86
C ALA A 38 10.90 -16.02 -9.24
N GLU A 39 10.61 -15.23 -10.28
CA GLU A 39 11.06 -15.51 -11.63
C GLU A 39 12.58 -15.33 -11.79
N ALA A 40 13.17 -14.36 -11.10
CA ALA A 40 14.63 -14.19 -11.07
C ALA A 40 15.32 -15.40 -10.43
N VAL A 41 14.77 -15.92 -9.33
CA VAL A 41 15.25 -17.14 -8.68
C VAL A 41 15.08 -18.35 -9.61
N ASN A 42 13.89 -18.56 -10.19
CA ASN A 42 13.63 -19.70 -11.07
C ASN A 42 14.58 -19.73 -12.26
N ARG A 43 14.83 -18.58 -12.90
CA ARG A 43 15.79 -18.47 -14.00
C ARG A 43 17.24 -18.68 -13.57
N ALA A 44 17.60 -18.26 -12.36
CA ALA A 44 18.93 -18.54 -11.83
C ALA A 44 19.13 -20.05 -11.57
N GLU A 45 18.12 -20.74 -11.04
CA GLU A 45 18.17 -22.18 -10.76
C GLU A 45 18.11 -23.03 -12.04
N GLU A 46 17.21 -22.72 -12.97
CA GLU A 46 17.01 -23.50 -14.19
C GLU A 46 18.07 -23.23 -15.27
N HIS A 47 18.51 -21.97 -15.39
CA HIS A 47 19.34 -21.52 -16.52
C HIS A 47 20.72 -21.03 -16.09
N GLY A 48 21.02 -21.00 -14.77
CA GLY A 48 22.32 -20.56 -14.26
C GLY A 48 22.58 -19.06 -14.41
N PHE A 49 21.53 -18.26 -14.64
CA PHE A 49 21.66 -16.81 -14.73
C PHE A 49 22.03 -16.20 -13.38
N ASP A 50 22.79 -15.10 -13.39
CA ASP A 50 23.05 -14.32 -12.19
C ASP A 50 21.77 -13.58 -11.75
N PRO A 51 21.20 -13.87 -10.56
CA PRO A 51 20.00 -13.22 -10.05
C PRO A 51 20.11 -11.69 -10.02
N ASN A 52 21.30 -11.14 -9.77
CA ASN A 52 21.50 -9.70 -9.67
C ASN A 52 21.38 -8.98 -11.02
N GLN A 53 21.55 -9.71 -12.13
CA GLN A 53 21.29 -9.19 -13.47
C GLN A 53 19.81 -9.26 -13.83
N LEU A 54 19.09 -10.25 -13.32
CA LEU A 54 17.67 -10.45 -13.58
C LEU A 54 16.79 -9.50 -12.76
N LEU A 55 17.16 -9.25 -11.50
CA LEU A 55 16.49 -8.30 -10.63
C LEU A 55 17.51 -7.41 -9.92
N PRO A 56 17.99 -6.34 -10.59
CA PRO A 56 18.91 -5.40 -10.00
C PRO A 56 18.29 -4.77 -8.75
N HIS A 57 19.12 -4.59 -7.72
CA HIS A 57 18.69 -3.95 -6.47
C HIS A 57 17.57 -4.74 -5.76
N ALA A 58 17.59 -6.08 -5.83
CA ALA A 58 16.60 -6.93 -5.17
C ALA A 58 16.43 -6.61 -3.67
N THR A 59 17.53 -6.37 -2.94
CA THR A 59 17.49 -6.05 -1.51
C THR A 59 16.76 -4.73 -1.19
N PRO A 60 17.09 -3.57 -1.78
CA PRO A 60 16.31 -2.36 -1.52
C PRO A 60 14.88 -2.44 -2.07
N PHE A 61 14.61 -3.16 -3.16
CA PHE A 61 13.25 -3.42 -3.61
C PHE A 61 12.44 -4.26 -2.63
N TRP A 62 13.07 -5.30 -2.05
CA TRP A 62 12.49 -6.09 -0.96
C TRP A 62 12.10 -5.18 0.22
N PHE A 63 13.02 -4.31 0.66
CA PHE A 63 12.72 -3.36 1.73
C PHE A 63 11.54 -2.44 1.38
N ALA A 64 11.52 -1.89 0.16
CA ALA A 64 10.44 -1.02 -0.29
C ALA A 64 9.08 -1.74 -0.32
N ALA A 65 9.04 -2.98 -0.81
CA ALA A 65 7.83 -3.80 -0.87
C ALA A 65 7.27 -4.10 0.53
N HIS A 66 8.13 -4.50 1.48
CA HIS A 66 7.69 -4.84 2.84
C HIS A 66 7.38 -3.59 3.68
N ALA A 67 8.22 -2.54 3.59
CA ALA A 67 8.00 -1.30 4.31
C ALA A 67 6.72 -0.59 3.85
N SER A 68 6.40 -0.64 2.55
CA SER A 68 5.15 -0.07 2.04
C SER A 68 3.92 -0.82 2.55
N LEU A 69 3.95 -2.17 2.61
CA LEU A 69 2.88 -2.94 3.24
C LEU A 69 2.69 -2.60 4.73
N LEU A 70 3.79 -2.52 5.50
CA LEU A 70 3.73 -2.17 6.92
C LEU A 70 3.21 -0.74 7.13
N SER A 71 3.64 0.20 6.28
CA SER A 71 3.19 1.59 6.34
C SER A 71 1.71 1.71 5.99
N LEU A 72 1.24 0.95 5.00
CA LEU A 72 -0.17 0.89 4.62
C LEU A 72 -1.03 0.32 5.75
N LEU A 73 -0.60 -0.80 6.36
CA LEU A 73 -1.28 -1.38 7.50
C LEU A 73 -1.40 -0.38 8.66
N ALA A 74 -0.32 0.34 8.97
CA ALA A 74 -0.33 1.38 10.00
C ALA A 74 -1.32 2.50 9.63
N LEU A 75 -1.34 2.94 8.38
CA LEU A 75 -2.26 3.96 7.88
C LEU A 75 -3.72 3.50 7.98
N ASP A 76 -4.03 2.27 7.60
CA ASP A 76 -5.39 1.71 7.68
C ASP A 76 -5.87 1.62 9.14
N VAL A 77 -5.01 1.20 10.06
CA VAL A 77 -5.29 1.19 11.50
C VAL A 77 -5.58 2.62 11.99
N LEU A 78 -4.77 3.60 11.60
CA LEU A 78 -5.00 5.00 11.98
C LEU A 78 -6.31 5.54 11.40
N ALA A 79 -6.63 5.24 10.14
CA ALA A 79 -7.88 5.62 9.50
C ALA A 79 -9.08 5.00 10.23
N PHE A 80 -8.99 3.72 10.61
CA PHE A 80 -10.01 3.04 11.40
C PHE A 80 -10.19 3.66 12.80
N LEU A 81 -9.10 3.96 13.51
CA LEU A 81 -9.15 4.60 14.82
C LEU A 81 -9.76 6.01 14.74
N ALA A 82 -9.40 6.79 13.72
CA ALA A 82 -9.96 8.11 13.48
C ALA A 82 -11.47 8.03 13.19
N TRP A 83 -11.89 7.07 12.35
CA TRP A 83 -13.30 6.81 12.08
C TRP A 83 -14.07 6.42 13.34
N ARG A 84 -13.53 5.48 14.14
CA ARG A 84 -14.14 5.06 15.41
C ARG A 84 -14.28 6.23 16.37
N ARG A 85 -13.24 7.05 16.53
CA ARG A 85 -13.27 8.25 17.40
C ARG A 85 -14.33 9.25 16.96
N SER A 86 -14.49 9.48 15.66
CA SER A 86 -15.55 10.35 15.13
C SER A 86 -16.96 9.85 15.46
N ARG A 87 -17.16 8.55 15.73
CA ARG A 87 -18.46 7.97 16.09
C ARG A 87 -18.72 7.99 17.61
N SER A 88 -17.70 8.21 18.42
CA SER A 88 -17.80 8.21 19.90
C SER A 88 -17.99 9.61 20.51
N GLN A 89 -17.94 10.69 19.73
CA GLN A 89 -18.23 12.04 20.23
C GLN A 89 -19.76 12.25 20.27
N PRO A 90 -20.37 12.51 21.45
CA PRO A 90 -21.74 13.01 21.51
C PRO A 90 -21.79 14.43 20.93
N GLU A 91 -22.89 14.78 20.26
CA GLU A 91 -23.13 16.13 19.69
C GLU A 91 -23.10 17.24 20.75
#